data_AF-A0A928MW54-F1
#
_entry.id   AF-A0A928MW54-F1
#
_cell.length_a   1.000
_cell.length_b   1.000
_cell.length_c   1.000
_cell.angle_alpha   90.00
_cell.angle_beta   90.00
_cell.angle_gamma   90.00
#
_symmetry.space_group_name_H-M   'P 1'
#
loop_
_entity.id
_entity.type
_entity.pdbx_description
1 polymer ?
#
loop_
_entity_poly.entity_id
_entity_poly.type
_entity_poly.pdbx_seq_one_letter_code
_entity_poly.pdbx_strand_id
1 'polypeptide(L)' 'MITAFGKFLRILRMDNGEILKTMAEKLEVTSSFLSAVENGKKKIPADWAEKISN' A
#
# COMPACT_ATOMS: atom_id res chain seq x y z
N MET A 1 -3.00 6.88 -12.80
CA MET A 1 -3.35 8.13 -12.10
C MET A 1 -3.38 7.78 -10.62
N ILE A 2 -2.66 8.51 -9.76
CA ILE A 2 -2.60 8.20 -8.32
C ILE A 2 -4.00 8.43 -7.73
N THR A 3 -4.53 7.42 -7.05
CA THR A 3 -5.83 7.51 -6.34
C THR A 3 -5.62 8.14 -4.96
N ALA A 4 -6.69 8.65 -4.35
CA ALA A 4 -6.63 9.14 -2.97
C ALA A 4 -6.07 8.07 -2.01
N PHE A 5 -6.49 6.81 -2.19
CA PHE A 5 -5.97 5.68 -1.44
C PHE A 5 -4.48 5.42 -1.71
N GLY A 6 -4.05 5.48 -2.97
CA GLY A 6 -2.63 5.31 -3.32
C GLY A 6 -1.74 6.41 -2.73
N LYS A 7 -2.26 7.65 -2.64
CA LYS A 7 -1.59 8.74 -1.94
C LYS A 7 -1.52 8.49 -0.44
N PHE A 8 -2.61 8.03 0.18
CA PHE A 8 -2.66 7.66 1.60
C PHE A 8 -1.63 6.58 1.94
N LEU A 9 -1.59 5.48 1.17
CA LEU A 9 -0.60 4.42 1.36
C LEU A 9 0.84 4.93 1.30
N ARG A 10 1.14 5.82 0.34
CA ARG A 10 2.49 6.39 0.23
C ARG A 10 2.86 7.21 1.46
N ILE A 11 1.94 8.02 1.96
CA ILE A 11 2.15 8.83 3.17
C ILE A 11 2.35 7.90 4.36
N LEU A 12 1.45 6.95 4.59
CA LEU A 12 1.57 5.96 5.66
C LEU A 12 2.90 5.21 5.61
N ARG A 13 3.32 4.76 4.43
CA ARG A 13 4.59 4.07 4.24
C ARG A 13 5.78 4.96 4.62
N MET A 14 5.73 6.24 4.26
CA MET A 14 6.77 7.22 4.61
C MET A 14 6.76 7.54 6.11
N ASP A 15 5.58 7.70 6.72
CA ASP A 15 5.42 7.95 8.16
C ASP A 15 5.97 6.80 8.99
N ASN A 16 5.81 5.55 8.52
CA ASN A 16 6.38 4.37 9.15
C ASN A 16 7.88 4.16 8.84
N GLY A 17 8.49 5.01 8.00
CA GLY A 17 9.88 4.84 7.57
C GLY A 17 10.13 3.57 6.73
N GLU A 18 9.08 3.05 6.08
CA GLU A 18 9.13 1.79 5.38
C GLU A 18 9.54 1.95 3.91
N ILE A 19 10.40 1.04 3.45
CA ILE A 19 10.58 0.84 2.01
C ILE A 19 9.42 0.00 1.47
N LEU A 20 9.21 0.08 0.15
CA LEU A 20 8.10 -0.60 -0.53
C LEU A 20 8.07 -2.12 -0.26
N LYS A 21 9.24 -2.75 -0.18
CA LYS A 21 9.39 -4.19 0.13
C LYS A 21 8.82 -4.53 1.50
N THR A 22 9.20 -3.80 2.55
CA THR A 22 8.79 -4.06 3.93
C THR A 22 7.28 -3.91 4.10
N MET A 23 6.69 -2.86 3.53
CA MET A 23 5.24 -2.68 3.58
C MET A 23 4.50 -3.79 2.82
N ALA A 24 5.04 -4.21 1.67
CA ALA A 24 4.45 -5.29 0.89
C ALA A 24 4.51 -6.63 1.65
N GLU A 25 5.61 -6.91 2.35
CA GLU A 25 5.74 -8.09 3.23
C GLU A 25 4.70 -8.07 4.36
N LYS A 26 4.50 -6.93 5.03
CA LYS A 26 3.47 -6.77 6.08
C LYS A 26 2.04 -6.97 5.56
N LEU A 27 1.79 -6.53 4.32
CA LEU A 27 0.50 -6.68 3.66
C LEU A 27 0.34 -8.05 2.96
N GLU A 28 1.36 -8.91 3.03
CA GLU A 28 1.41 -10.25 2.42
C GLU A 28 1.21 -10.22 0.89
N VAL A 29 1.77 -9.21 0.24
CA VAL A 29 1.71 -9.01 -1.21
C VAL A 29 3.10 -8.79 -1.80
N THR A 30 3.20 -8.78 -3.13
CA THR A 30 4.45 -8.41 -3.79
C THR A 30 4.64 -6.90 -3.83
N SER A 31 5.90 -6.46 -3.83
CA SER A 31 6.28 -5.06 -4.05
C SER A 31 5.66 -4.48 -5.34
N SER A 32 5.62 -5.27 -6.42
CA SER A 32 5.01 -4.85 -7.69
C SER A 32 3.50 -4.64 -7.58
N PHE A 33 2.81 -5.47 -6.79
CA PHE A 33 1.39 -5.31 -6.51
C PHE A 33 1.12 -4.05 -5.69
N LEU A 34 1.85 -3.83 -4.59
CA LEU A 34 1.72 -2.62 -3.78
C LEU A 34 1.95 -1.35 -4.61
N SER A 35 3.00 -1.31 -5.43
CA SER A 35 3.26 -0.19 -6.35
C SER A 35 2.12 0.03 -7.36
N ALA A 36 1.53 -1.05 -7.88
CA ALA A 36 0.40 -0.95 -8.80
C ALA A 36 -0.84 -0.36 -8.10
N VAL A 37 -1.11 -0.72 -6.85
CA VAL A 37 -2.20 -0.14 -6.04
C VAL A 37 -1.94 1.34 -5.75
N GLU A 38 -0.72 1.71 -5.31
CA GLU A 38 -0.32 3.11 -5.06
C GLU A 38 -0.51 4.00 -6.31
N ASN A 39 -0.31 3.45 -7.50
CA ASN A 39 -0.44 4.16 -8.77
C ASN A 39 -1.83 4.05 -9.43
N GLY A 40 -2.80 3.44 -8.73
CA GLY A 40 -4.18 3.28 -9.21
C GLY A 40 -4.33 2.28 -10.38
N LYS A 41 -3.35 1.38 -10.57
CA LYS A 41 -3.33 0.37 -11.65
C LYS A 41 -3.96 -0.97 -11.23
N LYS A 42 -4.14 -1.21 -9.93
CA LYS A 42 -4.75 -2.42 -9.36
C LYS A 42 -5.84 -2.05 -8.35
N LYS A 43 -6.80 -2.95 -8.18
CA LYS A 43 -7.84 -2.83 -7.15
C LYS A 43 -7.23 -3.02 -5.76
N ILE A 44 -7.82 -2.33 -4.80
CA ILE A 44 -7.46 -2.39 -3.39
C ILE A 44 -8.05 -3.67 -2.80
N PRO A 45 -7.26 -4.54 -2.15
CA PRO A 45 -7.79 -5.68 -1.42
C PRO A 45 -8.68 -5.23 -0.25
N ALA A 46 -9.80 -5.91 -0.04
CA ALA A 46 -10.80 -5.51 0.96
C ALA A 46 -10.28 -5.64 2.41
N ASP A 47 -9.37 -6.57 2.65
CA ASP A 47 -8.72 -6.84 3.94
C ASP A 47 -7.70 -5.76 4.35
N TRP A 48 -7.30 -4.86 3.44
CA TRP A 48 -6.31 -3.82 3.76
C TRP A 48 -6.81 -2.80 4.76
N ALA A 49 -8.12 -2.55 4.82
CA ALA A 49 -8.68 -1.66 5.84
C ALA A 49 -8.36 -2.17 7.25
N GLU A 50 -8.43 -3.49 7.47
CA GLU A 50 -8.13 -4.14 8.76
C GLU A 50 -6.63 -4.29 8.99
N LYS A 51 -5.86 -4.66 7.95
CA LYS A 51 -4.40 -4.83 8.04
C LYS A 51 -3.64 -3.52 8.34
N ILE A 52 -4.21 -2.38 7.96
CA ILE A 52 -3.59 -1.06 8.08
C ILE A 52 -4.08 -0.28 9.31
N SER A 53 -5.22 -0.64 9.90
CA SER A 53 -5.80 0.09 11.04
C SER A 53 -5.21 -0.26 12.40
N ASN A 54 -4.33 -1.27 12.49
CA ASN A 54 -3.67 -1.72 13.72
C ASN A 54 -2.22 -1.23 13.78
#